data_AF-A0A7Y3J0A9-F1
#
_entry.id   AF-A0A7Y3J0A9-F1
#
_cell.length_a   1.000
_cell.length_b   1.000
_cell.length_c   1.000
_cell.angle_alpha   90.00
_cell.angle_beta   90.00
_cell.angle_gamma   90.00
#
_symmetry.space_group_name_H-M   'P 1'
#
loop_
_entity.id
_entity.type
_entity.pdbx_description
1 polymer ?
#
loop_
_entity_poly.entity_id
_entity_poly.type
_entity_poly.pdbx_seq_one_letter_code
_entity_poly.pdbx_strand_id
1 'polypeptide(L)' 'MKENSIQKISQMIANTAPQELTCDEVFQVLHQYADIVSRGEDASQLLPDVHRHLESCPDCREEYEALLRAIKAK' A
#
# COMPACT_ATOMS: atom_id res chain seq x y z
N MET A 1 -34.01 -4.89 -33.75
CA MET A 1 -32.96 -3.88 -34.05
C MET A 1 -32.74 -3.05 -32.79
N LYS A 2 -31.68 -3.12 -32.00
CA LYS A 2 -30.35 -3.75 -32.13
C LYS A 2 -29.90 -4.20 -30.73
N GLU A 3 -29.40 -5.42 -30.66
CA GLU A 3 -28.59 -5.92 -29.56
C GLU A 3 -27.22 -5.22 -29.55
N ASN A 4 -26.60 -5.24 -28.37
CA ASN A 4 -25.17 -5.14 -28.08
C ASN A 4 -24.43 -3.84 -28.41
N SER A 5 -23.90 -3.24 -27.34
CA SER A 5 -22.47 -2.95 -27.20
C SER A 5 -22.21 -2.81 -25.69
N ILE A 6 -21.96 -3.93 -25.01
CA ILE A 6 -20.60 -4.33 -24.64
C ILE A 6 -19.86 -3.19 -23.95
N GLN A 7 -19.79 -3.33 -22.62
CA GLN A 7 -18.58 -3.13 -21.85
C GLN A 7 -17.85 -1.80 -22.03
N LYS A 8 -18.19 -0.83 -21.18
CA LYS A 8 -17.15 0.05 -20.62
C LYS A 8 -16.50 -0.61 -19.39
N ILE A 9 -16.05 -1.86 -19.57
CA ILE A 9 -15.18 -2.59 -18.62
C ILE A 9 -13.76 -2.69 -19.21
N SER A 10 -13.35 -1.70 -20.00
CA SER A 10 -12.07 -1.76 -20.71
C SER A 10 -11.43 -0.39 -20.90
N GLN A 11 -11.25 0.34 -19.79
CA GLN A 11 -10.03 1.14 -19.65
C GLN A 11 -9.01 0.32 -18.86
N MET A 12 -8.66 -0.82 -19.46
CA MET A 12 -7.46 -1.56 -19.16
C MET A 12 -6.37 -0.97 -20.06
N ILE A 13 -5.21 -0.69 -19.47
CA ILE A 13 -3.93 -0.36 -20.13
C ILE A 13 -3.78 1.10 -20.60
N ALA A 14 -3.70 2.01 -19.64
CA ALA A 14 -2.93 3.24 -19.80
C ALA A 14 -2.24 3.57 -18.47
N ASN A 15 -1.06 2.99 -18.26
CA ASN A 15 0.15 3.69 -17.82
C ASN A 15 1.11 2.70 -17.17
N THR A 16 2.20 2.44 -17.86
CA THR A 16 3.52 2.17 -17.27
C THR A 16 3.92 3.39 -16.43
N ALA A 17 3.23 3.61 -15.32
CA ALA A 17 3.62 4.53 -14.26
C ALA A 17 3.96 3.65 -13.05
N PRO A 18 4.97 3.99 -12.23
CA PRO A 18 5.12 3.38 -10.93
C PRO A 18 3.85 3.75 -10.14
N GLN A 19 2.84 2.87 -10.15
CA GLN A 19 1.57 3.13 -9.50
C GLN A 19 1.88 3.37 -8.03
N GLU A 20 1.61 4.59 -7.58
CA GLU A 20 1.63 4.91 -6.16
C GLU A 20 0.62 3.97 -5.50
N LEU A 21 1.10 3.15 -4.56
CA LEU A 21 0.22 2.27 -3.79
C LEU A 21 -0.91 3.12 -3.22
N THR A 22 -2.14 2.66 -3.38
CA THR A 22 -3.29 3.28 -2.72
C THR A 22 -3.24 2.98 -1.22
N CYS A 23 -3.95 3.78 -0.40
CA CYS A 23 -3.99 3.54 1.05
C CYS A 23 -4.44 2.10 1.36
N ASP A 24 -5.44 1.58 0.64
CA ASP A 24 -5.96 0.22 0.84
C ASP A 24 -4.89 -0.86 0.57
N GLU A 25 -4.15 -0.72 -0.53
CA GLU A 25 -3.04 -1.63 -0.84
C GLU A 25 -1.92 -1.54 0.20
N VAL A 26 -1.62 -0.32 0.68
CA VAL A 26 -0.66 -0.12 1.78
C VAL A 26 -1.15 -0.83 3.03
N PHE A 27 -2.42 -0.69 3.43
CA PHE A 27 -2.97 -1.38 4.60
C PHE A 27 -2.85 -2.89 4.51
N GLN A 28 -3.07 -3.46 3.32
CA GLN A 28 -2.91 -4.90 3.12
C GLN A 28 -1.48 -5.37 3.38
N VAL A 29 -0.45 -4.56 3.13
CA VAL A 29 0.97 -4.94 3.37
C VAL A 29 1.60 -4.25 4.59
N LEU A 30 0.87 -3.36 5.27
CA LEU A 30 1.38 -2.55 6.38
C LEU A 30 1.81 -3.39 7.56
N HIS A 31 1.10 -4.48 7.81
CA HIS A 31 1.43 -5.46 8.84
C HIS A 31 2.76 -6.15 8.57
N GLN A 32 3.03 -6.51 7.31
CA GLN A 32 4.30 -7.10 6.92
C GLN A 32 5.43 -6.07 7.01
N TYR A 33 5.18 -4.84 6.56
CA TYR A 33 6.13 -3.73 6.71
C TYR A 33 6.50 -3.51 8.19
N ALA A 34 5.52 -3.45 9.09
CA ALA A 34 5.75 -3.27 10.53
C ALA A 34 6.48 -4.46 11.18
N ASP A 35 6.22 -5.69 10.74
CA ASP A 35 6.92 -6.89 11.23
C ASP A 35 8.40 -6.88 10.84
N ILE A 36 8.72 -6.53 9.58
CA ILE A 36 10.10 -6.37 9.09
C ILE A 36 10.83 -5.29 9.92
N VAL A 37 10.23 -4.12 10.12
CA VAL A 37 10.81 -3.07 10.97
C VAL A 37 10.99 -3.55 12.42
N SER A 38 10.03 -4.32 12.94
CA SER A 38 10.13 -4.88 14.30
C SER A 38 11.25 -5.90 14.45
N ARG A 39 11.66 -6.57 13.37
CA ARG A 39 12.83 -7.48 13.36
C ARG A 39 14.16 -6.73 13.28
N GLY A 40 14.14 -5.42 13.04
CA GLY A 40 15.33 -4.61 12.80
C GLY A 40 15.83 -4.69 11.35
N GLU A 41 14.99 -5.13 10.43
CA GLU A 41 15.29 -5.17 9.00
C GLU A 41 14.86 -3.85 8.32
N ASP A 42 15.54 -3.49 7.22
CA ASP A 42 15.26 -2.26 6.46
C ASP A 42 14.01 -2.43 5.56
N ALA A 43 12.83 -2.27 6.15
CA ALA A 43 11.57 -2.34 5.42
C ALA A 43 11.44 -1.29 4.31
N SER A 44 12.12 -0.14 4.45
CA SER A 44 12.18 0.89 3.40
C SER A 44 12.92 0.42 2.14
N GLN A 45 13.88 -0.50 2.28
CA GLN A 45 14.56 -1.10 1.13
C GLN A 45 13.78 -2.26 0.52
N LEU A 46 13.08 -3.04 1.36
CA LEU A 46 12.30 -4.20 0.92
C LEU A 46 10.96 -3.78 0.30
N LEU A 47 10.34 -2.72 0.82
CA LEU A 47 9.04 -2.20 0.41
C LEU A 47 9.11 -0.66 0.26
N PRO A 48 9.90 -0.15 -0.71
CA PRO A 48 10.12 1.29 -0.90
C PRO A 48 8.83 2.04 -1.26
N ASP A 49 7.89 1.40 -1.97
CA ASP A 49 6.62 2.01 -2.33
C ASP A 49 5.72 2.26 -1.11
N VAL A 50 5.73 1.34 -0.14
CA VAL A 50 5.01 1.49 1.12
C VAL A 50 5.64 2.64 1.93
N HIS A 51 6.97 2.66 2.02
CA HIS A 51 7.69 3.72 2.71
C HIS A 51 7.35 5.10 2.13
N ARG A 52 7.41 5.24 0.81
CA ARG A 52 7.07 6.47 0.09
C ARG A 52 5.62 6.90 0.36
N HIS A 53 4.68 5.96 0.39
CA HIS A 53 3.30 6.27 0.74
C HIS A 53 3.15 6.75 2.19
N LEU A 54 3.84 6.11 3.16
CA LEU A 54 3.84 6.55 4.56
C LEU A 54 4.49 7.93 4.75
N GLU A 55 5.39 8.34 3.85
CA GLU A 55 5.92 9.71 3.79
C GLU A 55 4.92 10.71 3.23
N SER A 56 4.07 10.30 2.29
CA SER A 56 3.08 11.18 1.66
C SER A 56 1.72 11.22 2.37
N CYS A 57 1.34 10.16 3.10
CA CYS A 57 0.01 10.00 3.70
C CYS A 57 0.11 9.94 5.24
N PRO A 58 -0.39 10.97 5.95
CA PRO A 58 -0.35 11.00 7.42
C PRO A 58 -1.26 9.96 8.07
N ASP A 59 -2.40 9.63 7.47
CA ASP A 59 -3.34 8.61 8.00
C ASP A 59 -2.68 7.22 8.05
N CYS A 60 -2.10 6.77 6.93
CA CYS A 60 -1.38 5.50 6.86
C CYS A 60 -0.17 5.47 7.83
N ARG A 61 0.48 6.61 8.04
CA ARG A 61 1.57 6.74 9.03
C ARG A 61 1.08 6.55 10.45
N GLU A 62 -0.04 7.19 10.83
CA GLU A 62 -0.59 7.04 12.17
C GLU A 62 -0.95 5.58 12.46
N GLU A 63 -1.57 4.90 11.48
CA GLU A 63 -1.92 3.48 11.59
C GLU A 63 -0.68 2.59 11.70
N TYR A 64 0.38 2.88 10.93
CA TYR A 64 1.67 2.21 11.05
C TYR A 64 2.28 2.38 12.44
N GLU A 65 2.30 3.60 12.98
CA GLU A 65 2.84 3.86 14.31
C GLU A 65 2.02 3.16 15.40
N ALA A 66 0.69 3.12 15.26
CA ALA A 66 -0.19 2.37 16.15
C ALA A 66 0.10 0.87 16.10
N LEU A 67 0.29 0.31 14.90
CA LEU A 67 0.62 -1.09 14.71
C LEU A 67 1.98 -1.45 15.30
N LEU A 68 3.01 -0.62 15.10
CA LEU A 68 4.31 -0.80 15.72
C LEU A 68 4.25 -0.75 17.25
N ARG A 69 3.46 0.17 17.83
CA ARG A 69 3.24 0.21 19.28
C ARG A 69 2.61 -1.09 19.77
N ALA A 70 1.61 -1.61 19.06
CA ALA A 70 0.96 -2.86 19.42
C ALA A 70 1.91 -4.07 19.33
N ILE A 71 2.79 -4.13 18.32
CA ILE A 71 3.79 -5.19 18.17
C ILE A 71 4.82 -5.13 19.30
N LYS A 72 5.31 -3.93 19.65
CA LYS A 72 6.33 -3.72 20.69
C LYS A 72 5.79 -3.83 22.12
N ALA A 73 4.48 -3.70 22.32
CA ALA A 73 3.83 -3.85 23.63
C ALA A 73 3.61 -5.32 24.03
N LYS A 74 4.01 -6.28 23.19
CA LYS A 74 4.14 -7.70 23.55
C LYS A 74 5.42 -7.95 24.33
#